data_AF-A0A0K0D6E3-F1
#
_entry.id   AF-A0A0K0D6E3-F1
#
_cell.length_a   1.000
_cell.length_b   1.000
_cell.length_c   1.000
_cell.angle_alpha   90.00
_cell.angle_beta   90.00
_cell.angle_gamma   90.00
#
_symmetry.space_group_name_H-M   'P 1'
#
loop_
_entity.id
_entity.type
_entity.pdbx_description
1 polymer ?
#
loop_
_entity_poly.entity_id
_entity_poly.type
_entity_poly.pdbx_seq_one_letter_code
_entity_poly.pdbx_strand_id
1 'polypeptide(L)'
;MIRFYKCIVQHKKSSTPSPLNCNAKALESEVEDLQGEFELDRLDYLDTIRKQDQQLKLLTQILEKIQPSIRKDSNYYNIEKVKKESIWNEDEGRWILPEMSTSRTVLPTTHNGIN
;
A
#
# COMPACT_ATOMS: atom_id res chain seq x y z
N MET A 1 5.20 -27.53 -27.72
CA MET A 1 5.62 -27.53 -29.14
C MET A 1 6.76 -26.56 -29.45
N ILE A 2 6.76 -25.32 -28.96
CA ILE A 2 7.83 -24.33 -29.26
C ILE A 2 9.21 -24.71 -28.67
N ARG A 3 9.24 -25.38 -27.50
CA ARG A 3 10.49 -25.82 -26.84
C ARG A 3 11.23 -26.95 -27.58
N PHE A 4 10.54 -27.80 -28.35
CA PHE A 4 11.16 -28.91 -29.08
C PHE A 4 11.83 -28.46 -30.40
N TYR A 5 11.27 -27.45 -31.07
CA TYR A 5 11.83 -26.95 -32.33
C TYR A 5 13.19 -26.24 -32.15
N LYS A 6 13.40 -25.56 -31.01
CA LYS A 6 14.69 -24.90 -30.70
C LYS A 6 15.84 -25.91 -30.51
N CYS A 7 15.57 -27.07 -29.90
CA CYS A 7 16.56 -28.12 -29.67
C CYS A 7 16.97 -28.83 -30.98
N ILE A 8 16.01 -29.10 -31.88
CA ILE A 8 16.30 -29.74 -33.18
C ILE A 8 17.11 -28.82 -34.11
N VAL A 9 16.89 -27.51 -34.07
CA VAL A 9 17.66 -26.54 -34.87
C VAL A 9 19.12 -26.43 -34.41
N GLN A 10 19.42 -26.70 -33.13
CA GLN A 10 20.79 -26.65 -32.61
C GLN A 10 21.65 -27.86 -32.98
N HIS A 11 21.07 -28.99 -33.39
CA HIS A 11 21.84 -30.20 -33.74
C HIS A 11 22.45 -30.20 -35.15
N LYS A 12 22.31 -29.12 -35.93
CA LYS A 12 22.90 -28.98 -37.27
C LYS A 12 23.97 -27.89 -37.42
N LYS A 13 24.65 -27.50 -36.33
CA LYS A 13 25.93 -26.77 -36.42
C LYS A 13 27.01 -27.51 -35.64
N SER A 14 28.03 -27.86 -36.40
CA SER A 14 29.29 -28.48 -36.02
C SER A 14 30.06 -27.71 -34.95
N SER A 15 30.99 -28.45 -34.33
CA SER A 15 32.07 -28.01 -33.45
C SER A 15 31.79 -28.14 -31.95
N THR A 16 32.62 -28.95 -31.29
CA THR A 16 32.68 -29.13 -29.84
C THR A 16 32.71 -27.77 -29.13
N PRO A 17 31.76 -27.46 -28.22
CA PRO A 17 31.76 -26.20 -27.52
C PRO A 17 33.02 -26.11 -26.64
N SER A 18 33.80 -25.05 -26.81
CA SER A 18 34.92 -24.74 -25.92
C SER A 18 34.37 -24.47 -24.50
N PRO A 19 35.12 -24.80 -23.42
CA PRO A 19 34.68 -24.61 -22.03
C PRO A 19 34.17 -23.18 -21.73
N LEU A 20 34.76 -22.18 -22.40
CA LEU A 20 34.39 -20.77 -22.33
C LEU A 20 32.96 -20.49 -22.83
N ASN A 21 32.51 -21.22 -23.86
CA ASN A 21 31.16 -21.10 -24.43
C ASN A 21 30.10 -21.68 -23.48
N CYS A 22 30.44 -22.73 -22.73
CA CYS A 22 29.59 -23.32 -21.70
C CYS A 22 29.34 -22.33 -20.55
N ASN A 23 30.39 -21.64 -20.10
CA ASN A 23 30.30 -20.62 -19.05
C ASN A 23 29.51 -19.39 -19.51
N ALA A 24 29.71 -18.94 -20.76
CA ALA A 24 28.93 -17.83 -21.31
C ALA A 24 27.43 -18.16 -21.34
N LYS A 25 27.05 -19.37 -21.76
CA LYS A 25 25.65 -19.81 -21.76
C LYS A 25 25.06 -19.97 -20.35
N ALA A 26 25.86 -20.43 -19.39
CA ALA A 26 25.42 -20.54 -18.00
C ALA A 26 25.14 -19.15 -17.41
N LEU A 27 26.04 -18.18 -17.66
CA LEU A 27 25.86 -16.79 -17.23
C LEU A 27 24.68 -16.12 -17.94
N GLU A 28 24.46 -16.37 -19.23
CA GLU A 28 23.28 -15.88 -19.95
C GLU A 28 21.98 -16.43 -19.37
N SER A 29 21.94 -17.72 -19.02
CA SER A 29 20.79 -18.34 -18.35
C SER A 29 20.54 -17.72 -16.98
N GLU A 30 21.60 -17.52 -16.19
CA GLU A 30 21.49 -16.92 -14.86
C GLU A 30 20.97 -15.47 -14.94
N VAL A 31 21.40 -14.71 -15.94
CA VAL A 31 20.86 -13.37 -16.20
C VAL A 31 19.39 -13.41 -16.58
N GLU A 32 18.96 -14.34 -17.43
CA GLU A 32 17.56 -14.50 -17.83
C GLU A 32 16.68 -14.91 -16.64
N ASP A 33 17.15 -15.85 -15.81
CA ASP A 33 16.45 -16.30 -14.60
C ASP A 33 16.31 -15.15 -13.59
N LEU A 34 17.38 -14.42 -13.31
CA LEU A 34 17.35 -13.25 -12.41
C LEU A 34 16.41 -12.17 -12.94
N GLN A 35 16.44 -11.87 -14.24
CA GLN A 35 15.51 -10.91 -14.85
C GLN A 35 14.05 -11.35 -14.70
N GLY A 36 13.79 -12.66 -14.83
CA GLY A 36 12.48 -13.24 -14.59
C GLY A 36 12.00 -13.06 -13.15
N GLU A 37 12.88 -13.34 -12.17
CA GLU A 37 12.58 -13.14 -10.74
C GLU A 37 12.27 -11.68 -10.42
N PHE A 38 13.06 -10.73 -10.93
CA PHE A 38 12.81 -9.30 -10.72
C PHE A 38 11.47 -8.83 -11.29
N GLU A 39 11.06 -9.34 -12.46
CA GLU A 39 9.78 -8.96 -13.05
C GLU A 39 8.61 -9.55 -12.24
N LEU A 40 8.75 -10.77 -11.71
CA LEU A 40 7.75 -11.37 -10.83
C LEU A 40 7.59 -10.58 -9.53
N ASP A 41 8.69 -10.26 -8.84
CA ASP A 41 8.68 -9.45 -7.63
C ASP A 41 8.05 -8.07 -7.88
N ARG A 42 8.38 -7.45 -9.02
CA ARG A 42 7.79 -6.18 -9.43
C ARG A 42 6.27 -6.29 -9.60
N LEU A 43 5.77 -7.36 -10.23
CA LEU A 43 4.34 -7.58 -10.39
C LEU A 43 3.64 -7.76 -9.04
N ASP A 44 4.25 -8.50 -8.12
CA ASP A 44 3.71 -8.75 -6.78
C ASP A 44 3.69 -7.47 -5.92
N TYR A 45 4.73 -6.62 -6.01
CA TYR A 45 4.72 -5.30 -5.39
C TYR A 45 3.60 -4.42 -5.93
N LEU A 46 3.40 -4.39 -7.25
CA LEU A 46 2.32 -3.62 -7.86
C LEU A 46 0.94 -4.15 -7.46
N ASP A 47 0.76 -5.46 -7.34
CA ASP A 47 -0.49 -6.06 -6.85
C ASP A 47 -0.76 -5.68 -5.38
N THR A 48 0.27 -5.69 -4.54
CA THR A 48 0.18 -5.26 -3.14
C THR A 48 -0.28 -3.81 -3.03
N ILE A 49 0.32 -2.89 -3.81
CA ILE A 49 -0.07 -1.47 -3.84
C ILE A 49 -1.54 -1.32 -4.26
N ARG A 50 -1.98 -2.06 -5.29
CA ARG A 50 -3.38 -2.02 -5.75
C ARG A 50 -4.35 -2.50 -4.67
N LYS A 51 -4.02 -3.59 -3.97
CA LYS A 51 -4.84 -4.11 -2.86
C LYS A 51 -4.90 -3.12 -1.70
N GLN A 52 -3.79 -2.50 -1.35
CA GLN A 52 -3.74 -1.46 -0.31
C GLN A 52 -4.58 -0.23 -0.68
N ASP A 53 -4.51 0.24 -1.94
CA ASP A 53 -5.34 1.35 -2.42
C ASP A 53 -6.83 1.03 -2.37
N GLN A 54 -7.23 -0.20 -2.74
CA GLN A 54 -8.61 -0.67 -2.60
C GLN A 54 -9.06 -0.67 -1.13
N GLN A 55 -8.22 -1.12 -0.21
CA GLN A 55 -8.52 -1.11 1.22
C GLN A 55 -8.66 0.31 1.77
N LEU A 56 -7.79 1.24 1.38
CA LEU A 56 -7.88 2.66 1.77
C LEU A 56 -9.18 3.29 1.27
N LYS A 57 -9.58 3.00 0.02
CA LYS A 57 -10.86 3.47 -0.54
C LYS A 57 -12.06 2.95 0.24
N LEU A 58 -12.06 1.66 0.60
CA LEU A 58 -13.13 1.07 1.40
C LEU A 58 -13.21 1.73 2.78
N LEU A 59 -12.09 1.87 3.48
CA LEU A 59 -12.04 2.53 4.79
C LEU A 59 -12.52 3.99 4.73
N THR A 60 -12.15 4.71 3.66
CA THR A 60 -12.60 6.09 3.43
C THR A 60 -14.12 6.14 3.22
N GLN A 61 -14.69 5.26 2.40
CA GLN A 61 -16.14 5.20 2.19
C GLN A 61 -16.92 4.84 3.47
N ILE A 62 -16.38 3.92 4.28
CA ILE A 62 -16.97 3.59 5.57
C ILE A 62 -16.94 4.81 6.50
N LEU A 63 -15.79 5.48 6.60
CA LEU A 63 -15.61 6.68 7.40
C LEU A 63 -16.63 7.78 7.02
N GLU A 64 -16.78 8.06 5.72
CA GLU A 64 -17.74 9.04 5.21
C GLU A 64 -19.19 8.69 5.59
N LYS A 65 -19.54 7.39 5.62
CA LYS A 65 -20.88 6.94 6.06
C LYS A 65 -21.10 7.06 7.57
N ILE A 66 -20.07 6.82 8.39
CA ILE A 66 -20.21 6.89 9.85
C ILE A 66 -20.05 8.31 10.40
N GLN A 67 -19.37 9.21 9.68
CA GLN A 67 -19.07 10.55 10.15
C GLN A 67 -20.31 11.35 10.60
N PRO A 68 -21.47 11.28 9.91
CA PRO A 68 -22.71 11.90 10.36
C PRO A 68 -23.30 11.31 11.66
N SER A 69 -22.94 10.07 12.00
CA SER A 69 -23.36 9.41 13.23
C SER A 69 -22.54 9.83 14.46
N ILE A 70 -21.41 10.52 14.24
CA ILE A 70 -20.59 11.06 15.33
C ILE A 70 -21.31 12.28 15.94
N ARG A 71 -21.29 12.38 17.27
CA ARG A 71 -21.91 13.51 17.98
C ARG A 71 -21.24 14.83 17.59
N LYS A 72 -22.05 15.85 17.31
CA LYS A 72 -21.59 17.19 16.90
C LYS A 72 -20.74 17.93 17.94
N ASP A 73 -20.86 17.56 19.21
CA ASP A 73 -20.09 18.14 20.31
C ASP A 73 -18.74 17.45 20.53
N SER A 74 -18.45 16.37 19.80
CA SER A 74 -17.14 15.71 19.81
C SER A 74 -16.15 16.44 18.89
N ASN A 75 -14.89 16.55 19.31
CA ASN A 75 -13.81 17.02 18.42
C ASN A 75 -13.64 16.14 17.17
N TYR A 76 -14.01 14.85 17.25
CA TYR A 76 -13.97 13.92 16.13
C TYR A 76 -15.11 14.10 15.12
N TYR A 77 -16.08 14.99 15.37
CA TYR A 77 -17.07 15.33 14.35
C TYR A 77 -16.40 15.96 13.11
N ASN A 78 -15.32 16.71 13.31
CA ASN A 78 -14.51 17.28 12.23
C ASN A 78 -13.26 16.43 12.00
N ILE A 79 -13.42 15.37 11.20
CA ILE A 79 -12.32 14.43 10.91
C ILE A 79 -11.16 15.11 10.17
N GLU A 80 -11.42 16.12 9.33
CA GLU A 80 -10.36 16.88 8.65
C GLU A 80 -9.48 17.65 9.63
N LYS A 81 -10.06 18.15 10.73
CA LYS A 81 -9.29 18.75 11.81
C LYS A 81 -8.44 17.69 12.54
N VAL A 82 -9.03 16.54 12.88
CA VAL A 82 -8.31 15.42 13.52
C VAL A 82 -7.11 14.98 12.68
N LYS A 83 -7.28 14.82 11.36
CA LYS A 83 -6.18 14.48 10.43
C LYS A 83 -5.04 15.49 10.49
N LYS A 84 -5.34 16.79 10.50
CA LYS A 84 -4.34 17.86 10.56
C LYS A 84 -3.59 17.91 11.90
N GLU A 85 -4.24 17.52 12.98
CA GLU A 85 -3.66 17.48 14.33
C GLU A 85 -2.93 16.15 14.61
N SER A 86 -3.10 15.16 13.74
CA SER A 86 -2.45 13.85 13.89
C SER A 86 -0.99 13.90 13.44
N ILE A 87 -0.13 13.17 14.16
CA ILE A 87 1.32 13.17 13.94
C ILE A 87 1.77 11.75 13.60
N TRP A 88 2.56 11.59 12.54
CA TRP A 88 3.17 10.29 12.22
C TRP A 88 4.31 10.03 13.20
N ASN A 89 4.25 8.88 13.88
CA ASN A 89 5.32 8.39 14.72
C ASN A 89 6.07 7.28 13.96
N GLU A 90 7.31 7.57 13.57
CA GLU A 90 8.17 6.63 12.85
C GLU A 90 8.58 5.44 13.73
N ASP A 91 8.85 5.66 15.01
CA ASP A 91 9.29 4.62 15.95
C ASP A 91 8.20 3.57 16.19
N GLU A 92 6.94 4.02 16.28
CA GLU A 92 5.79 3.14 16.48
C GLU A 92 5.13 2.70 15.16
N GLY A 93 5.55 3.26 14.02
CA GLY A 93 4.98 3.00 12.71
C GLY A 93 3.47 3.30 12.63
N ARG A 94 2.98 4.33 13.35
CA ARG A 94 1.55 4.66 13.40
C ARG A 94 1.28 6.16 13.55
N TRP A 95 0.06 6.56 13.19
CA TRP A 95 -0.44 7.89 13.49
C TRP A 95 -0.82 8.00 14.96
N ILE A 96 -0.40 9.09 15.61
CA ILE A 96 -0.85 9.52 16.93
C ILE A 96 -2.00 10.50 16.73
N LEU A 97 -3.20 10.10 17.15
CA LEU A 97 -4.42 10.91 17.03
C LEU A 97 -4.64 11.75 18.30
N PRO A 98 -5.29 12.92 18.21
CA PRO A 98 -5.68 13.69 19.38
C PRO A 98 -6.67 12.93 20.26
N GLU A 99 -6.65 13.16 21.57
CA GLU A 99 -7.60 12.53 22.49
C GLU A 99 -9.05 12.92 22.17
N MET A 100 -9.98 11.97 22.35
CA MET A 100 -11.41 12.25 22.18
C MET A 100 -11.90 13.13 23.33
N SER A 101 -12.56 14.24 22.99
CA SER A 101 -13.12 15.19 23.94
C SER A 101 -14.48 15.69 23.47
N THR A 102 -15.33 16.11 24.42
CA THR A 102 -16.66 16.67 24.11
C THR A 102 -16.78 18.08 24.68
N SER A 103 -17.15 19.03 23.84
CA SER A 103 -17.37 20.43 24.24
C SER A 103 -18.81 20.61 24.69
N ARG A 104 -19.05 20.77 26.00
CA ARG A 104 -20.36 21.15 26.50
C ARG A 104 -20.56 22.65 26.36
N THR A 105 -21.40 23.05 25.42
CA THR A 105 -21.93 24.42 25.40
C THR A 105 -23.02 24.53 26.46
N VAL A 106 -22.73 25.20 27.57
CA VAL A 106 -23.75 25.57 28.56
C VAL A 106 -24.32 26.90 28.13
N LEU A 107 -25.63 26.96 27.88
CA LEU A 107 -26.30 28.23 27.63
C LEU A 107 -26.24 29.06 28.93
N PRO A 108 -25.88 30.37 28.86
CA PRO A 108 -25.91 31.21 30.05
C PRO A 108 -27.34 31.25 30.59
N THR A 109 -27.51 30.87 31.86
CA THR A 109 -28.79 30.99 32.55
C THR A 109 -29.18 32.46 32.60
N THR A 110 -30.29 32.82 31.97
CA THR A 110 -30.91 34.13 32.13
C THR A 110 -31.32 34.26 33.60
N HIS A 111 -30.52 34.97 34.39
CA HIS A 111 -30.94 35.46 35.70
C HIS A 111 -32.05 36.48 35.45
N ASN A 112 -33.28 36.00 35.36
CA ASN A 112 -34.45 36.85 35.45
C ASN A 112 -34.49 37.32 36.90
N GLY A 113 -33.94 38.52 37.14
CA GLY A 113 -33.98 39.18 38.43
C GLY A 113 -35.44 39.36 38.86
N ILE A 114 -35.88 38.52 39.78
CA ILE A 114 -37.08 38.73 40.57
C ILE A 114 -36.56 39.30 41.89
N ASN A 115 -36.52 40.64 41.97
CA ASN A 115 -36.60 41.34 43.25
C ASN A 115 -38.06 41.35 43.70
#